data_AF-A0A519LH93-F1
#
_entry.id   AF-A0A519LH93-F1
#
_cell.length_a   1.000
_cell.length_b   1.000
_cell.length_c   1.000
_cell.angle_alpha   90.00
_cell.angle_beta   90.00
_cell.angle_gamma   90.00
#
_symmetry.space_group_name_H-M   'P 1'
#
loop_
_entity.id
_entity.type
_entity.pdbx_description
1 polymer ?
#
loop_
_entity_poly.entity_id
_entity_poly.type
_entity_poly.pdbx_seq_one_letter_code
_entity_poly.pdbx_strand_id
1 'polypeptide(L)'
;MKYLSFKEEIDPAAKYEGLAKYAFDCEAWGGPGGIAHQTFFNFNFVPEINKEGVHSLHLILNALIDKSSGRIADEFLTLKESLSEEMKQRTGIDLINYIIEILSEE
;
A
#
# COMPACT_ATOMS: atom_id res chain seq x y z
N MET A 1 -0.32 -13.58 -14.56
CA MET A 1 -0.03 -12.20 -14.12
C MET A 1 -1.32 -11.39 -14.23
N LYS A 2 -1.98 -11.13 -13.11
CA LYS A 2 -3.19 -10.29 -13.04
C LYS A 2 -2.72 -8.85 -13.30
N TYR A 3 -3.23 -8.22 -14.35
CA TYR A 3 -2.86 -6.86 -14.74
C TYR A 3 -3.10 -5.90 -13.57
N LEU A 4 -2.02 -5.24 -13.15
CA LEU A 4 -2.03 -4.19 -12.15
C LEU A 4 -2.73 -2.95 -12.74
N SER A 5 -4.05 -2.86 -12.56
CA SER A 5 -4.90 -1.75 -13.02
C SER A 5 -4.73 -0.47 -12.16
N PHE A 6 -3.51 -0.14 -11.73
CA PHE A 6 -3.30 0.95 -10.77
C PHE A 6 -3.23 2.33 -11.40
N LYS A 7 -2.84 2.42 -12.68
CA LYS A 7 -2.45 3.68 -13.33
C LYS A 7 -3.63 4.56 -13.76
N GLU A 8 -4.81 3.98 -13.99
CA GLU A 8 -5.98 4.72 -14.49
C GLU A 8 -6.97 5.12 -13.38
N GLU A 9 -6.84 4.56 -12.18
CA GLU A 9 -7.71 4.93 -11.07
C GLU A 9 -7.30 6.27 -10.47
N ILE A 10 -8.23 7.22 -10.38
CA ILE A 10 -8.00 8.53 -9.76
C ILE A 10 -8.18 8.46 -8.23
N ASP A 11 -8.96 7.49 -7.75
CA ASP A 11 -9.32 7.35 -6.34
C ASP A 11 -8.18 6.72 -5.52
N PRO A 12 -7.61 7.44 -4.53
CA PRO A 12 -6.59 6.89 -3.64
C PRO A 12 -7.03 5.65 -2.88
N ALA A 13 -8.32 5.53 -2.52
CA ALA A 13 -8.82 4.38 -1.78
C ALA A 13 -8.84 3.11 -2.63
N ALA A 14 -9.15 3.26 -3.93
CA ALA A 14 -9.17 2.16 -4.89
C ALA A 14 -7.73 1.70 -5.23
N LYS A 15 -6.79 2.65 -5.41
CA LYS A 15 -5.35 2.34 -5.53
C LYS A 15 -4.81 1.58 -4.32
N TYR A 16 -5.16 2.02 -3.11
CA TYR A 16 -4.79 1.34 -1.88
C TYR A 16 -5.33 -0.10 -1.84
N GLU A 17 -6.61 -0.29 -2.15
CA GLU A 17 -7.23 -1.61 -2.20
C GLU A 17 -6.51 -2.52 -3.20
N GLY A 18 -6.26 -2.02 -4.41
CA GLY A 18 -5.53 -2.76 -5.44
C GLY A 18 -4.12 -3.16 -4.97
N LEU A 19 -3.39 -2.23 -4.36
CA LEU A 19 -2.05 -2.48 -3.83
C LEU A 19 -2.09 -3.56 -2.75
N ALA A 20 -3.03 -3.47 -1.80
CA ALA A 20 -3.20 -4.46 -0.74
C ALA A 20 -3.54 -5.85 -1.31
N LYS A 21 -4.48 -5.93 -2.26
CA LYS A 21 -4.83 -7.19 -2.95
C LYS A 21 -3.62 -7.83 -3.61
N TYR A 22 -2.80 -7.03 -4.29
CA TYR A 22 -1.58 -7.51 -4.91
C TYR A 22 -0.56 -8.00 -3.87
N ALA A 23 -0.29 -7.20 -2.85
CA ALA A 23 0.66 -7.53 -1.80
C ALA A 23 0.30 -8.86 -1.11
N PHE A 24 -0.98 -9.11 -0.82
CA PHE A 24 -1.41 -10.31 -0.12
C PHE A 24 -1.93 -11.45 -1.01
N ASP A 25 -1.99 -11.28 -2.33
CA ASP A 25 -2.64 -12.20 -3.27
C ASP A 25 -4.08 -12.57 -2.83
N CYS A 26 -4.90 -11.53 -2.62
CA CYS A 26 -6.26 -11.67 -2.09
C CYS A 26 -7.30 -10.87 -2.87
N GLU A 27 -8.57 -11.14 -2.58
CA GLU A 27 -9.72 -10.38 -3.09
C GLU A 27 -10.14 -9.27 -2.09
N ALA A 28 -11.23 -8.55 -2.40
CA ALA A 28 -11.73 -7.47 -1.55
C ALA A 28 -12.08 -8.00 -0.14
N TRP A 29 -11.82 -7.20 0.89
CA TRP A 29 -11.89 -7.61 2.31
C TRP A 29 -10.90 -8.71 2.73
N GLY A 30 -9.98 -9.08 1.85
CA GLY A 30 -8.89 -10.01 2.13
C GLY A 30 -7.73 -9.37 2.89
N GLY A 31 -6.64 -10.13 3.00
CA GLY A 31 -5.44 -9.74 3.74
C GLY A 31 -5.62 -9.77 5.26
N PRO A 32 -4.54 -9.54 6.03
CA PRO A 32 -4.61 -9.51 7.49
C PRO A 32 -5.60 -8.44 7.96
N GLY A 33 -6.57 -8.78 8.79
CA GLY A 33 -7.51 -7.81 9.37
C GLY A 33 -8.47 -7.13 8.38
N GLY A 34 -8.61 -7.65 7.15
CA GLY A 34 -9.52 -7.09 6.15
C GLY A 34 -9.06 -5.77 5.52
N ILE A 35 -7.74 -5.50 5.55
CA ILE A 35 -7.16 -4.25 5.03
C ILE A 35 -7.30 -4.08 3.52
N ALA A 36 -7.56 -5.14 2.75
CA ALA A 36 -7.74 -5.05 1.30
C ALA A 36 -9.15 -4.58 0.90
N HIS A 37 -9.62 -3.45 1.45
CA HIS A 37 -10.88 -2.81 1.09
C HIS A 37 -10.80 -1.28 1.18
N GLN A 38 -11.48 -0.57 0.27
CA GLN A 38 -11.45 0.91 0.20
C GLN A 38 -11.93 1.58 1.48
N THR A 39 -12.90 0.96 2.17
CA THR A 39 -13.40 1.45 3.46
C THR A 39 -12.31 1.51 4.52
N PHE A 40 -11.32 0.60 4.49
CA PHE A 40 -10.18 0.67 5.41
C PHE A 40 -9.37 1.96 5.18
N PHE A 41 -9.09 2.29 3.91
CA PHE A 41 -8.44 3.55 3.57
C PHE A 41 -9.25 4.74 4.07
N ASN A 42 -10.55 4.78 3.77
CA ASN A 42 -11.41 5.90 4.15
C ASN A 42 -11.51 6.11 5.67
N PHE A 43 -11.41 5.05 6.48
CA PHE A 43 -11.42 5.18 7.93
C PHE A 43 -10.07 5.52 8.54
N ASN A 44 -8.97 5.11 7.92
CA ASN A 44 -7.64 5.14 8.54
C ASN A 44 -6.66 6.13 7.90
N PHE A 45 -7.01 6.70 6.73
CA PHE A 45 -6.19 7.66 5.99
C PHE A 45 -6.88 9.02 5.81
N VAL A 46 -8.16 9.15 6.18
CA VAL A 46 -8.96 10.37 6.00
C VAL A 46 -9.47 10.87 7.35
N PRO A 47 -9.32 12.16 7.69
CA PRO A 47 -8.64 13.22 6.92
C PRO A 47 -7.11 13.16 7.01
N GLU A 48 -6.57 12.43 7.98
CA GLU A 48 -5.14 12.21 8.18
C GLU A 48 -4.91 10.72 8.44
N ILE A 49 -3.67 10.25 8.25
CA ILE A 49 -3.34 8.86 8.53
C ILE A 49 -3.27 8.63 10.04
N ASN A 50 -3.98 7.61 10.52
CA ASN A 50 -3.92 7.20 11.91
C ASN A 50 -2.94 6.02 12.10
N LYS A 51 -2.78 5.57 13.34
CA LYS A 51 -1.88 4.45 13.67
C LYS A 51 -2.18 3.17 12.90
N GLU A 52 -3.45 2.85 12.70
CA GLU A 52 -3.88 1.67 11.93
C GLU A 52 -3.56 1.81 10.44
N GLY A 53 -3.67 3.03 9.89
CA GLY A 53 -3.27 3.35 8.53
C GLY A 53 -1.77 3.09 8.32
N VAL A 54 -0.93 3.62 9.22
CA VAL A 54 0.53 3.39 9.18
C VAL A 54 0.87 1.91 9.38
N HIS A 55 0.21 1.24 10.33
CA HIS A 55 0.38 -0.19 10.54
C HIS A 55 0.06 -1.00 9.27
N SER A 56 -1.01 -0.65 8.56
CA SER A 56 -1.37 -1.32 7.30
C SER A 56 -0.30 -1.15 6.22
N LEU A 57 0.36 0.02 6.14
CA LEU A 57 1.47 0.24 5.21
C LEU A 57 2.68 -0.63 5.56
N HIS A 58 2.99 -0.83 6.84
CA HIS A 58 4.02 -1.79 7.25
C HIS A 58 3.67 -3.22 6.84
N LEU A 59 2.42 -3.64 7.00
CA LEU A 59 1.97 -4.98 6.59
C LEU A 59 2.08 -5.18 5.08
N ILE A 60 1.64 -4.18 4.30
CA ILE A 60 1.75 -4.19 2.83
C ILE A 60 3.21 -4.28 2.41
N LEU A 61 4.08 -3.42 2.95
CA LEU A 61 5.51 -3.43 2.61
C LEU A 61 6.20 -4.72 3.00
N ASN A 62 5.88 -5.33 4.15
CA ASN A 62 6.42 -6.65 4.51
C ASN A 62 6.05 -7.71 3.46
N ALA A 63 4.78 -7.77 3.06
CA ALA A 63 4.34 -8.74 2.07
C ALA A 63 4.97 -8.49 0.69
N LEU A 64 5.22 -7.23 0.32
CA LEU A 64 5.94 -6.90 -0.91
C LEU A 64 7.43 -7.27 -0.83
N ILE A 65 8.10 -7.00 0.29
CA ILE A 65 9.49 -7.41 0.53
C ILE A 65 9.64 -8.93 0.38
N ASP A 66 8.72 -9.70 0.97
CA ASP A 66 8.73 -11.17 0.89
C ASP A 66 8.50 -11.69 -0.54
N LYS A 67 7.85 -10.89 -1.41
CA LYS A 67 7.58 -11.20 -2.82
C LYS A 67 8.66 -10.74 -3.78
N SER A 68 9.49 -9.79 -3.37
CA SER A 68 10.50 -9.16 -4.21
C SER A 68 11.90 -9.68 -3.90
N SER A 69 12.89 -9.32 -4.72
CA SER A 69 14.29 -9.66 -4.48
C SER A 69 15.22 -8.57 -4.98
N GLY A 70 16.46 -8.57 -4.47
CA GLY A 70 17.49 -7.59 -4.84
C GLY A 70 17.05 -6.15 -4.58
N ARG A 71 17.35 -5.26 -5.53
CA ARG A 71 17.16 -3.81 -5.39
C ARG A 71 15.73 -3.40 -5.01
N ILE A 72 14.71 -4.11 -5.54
CA ILE A 72 13.30 -3.78 -5.26
C ILE A 72 12.95 -4.07 -3.79
N ALA A 73 13.43 -5.19 -3.24
CA ALA A 73 13.21 -5.51 -1.83
C ALA A 73 13.91 -4.51 -0.90
N ASP A 74 15.14 -4.09 -1.24
CA ASP A 74 15.88 -3.06 -0.49
C ASP A 74 15.17 -1.69 -0.52
N GLU A 75 14.55 -1.36 -1.65
CA GLU A 75 13.78 -0.13 -1.82
C GLU A 75 12.51 -0.14 -0.95
N PHE A 76 11.76 -1.25 -0.93
CA PHE A 76 10.61 -1.40 -0.02
C PHE A 76 11.01 -1.40 1.46
N LEU A 77 12.16 -1.97 1.80
CA LEU A 77 12.70 -1.91 3.17
C LEU A 77 12.99 -0.45 3.58
N THR A 78 13.61 0.32 2.70
CA THR A 78 13.90 1.75 2.94
C THR A 78 12.61 2.54 3.15
N LEU A 79 11.59 2.32 2.31
CA LEU A 79 10.28 2.97 2.47
C LEU A 79 9.63 2.60 3.81
N LYS A 80 9.71 1.33 4.20
CA LYS A 80 9.16 0.83 5.47
C LYS A 80 9.81 1.51 6.68
N GLU A 81 11.12 1.73 6.65
CA GLU A 81 11.85 2.41 7.73
C GLU A 81 11.55 3.92 7.79
N SER A 82 11.06 4.51 6.71
CA SER A 82 10.68 5.93 6.65
C SER A 82 9.28 6.26 7.21
N LEU A 83 8.46 5.23 7.50
CA LEU A 83 7.09 5.41 7.98
C LEU A 83 7.03 6.03 9.38
N SER A 84 6.06 6.92 9.60
CA SER A 84 5.83 7.61 10.87
C SER A 84 4.34 7.79 11.16
N GLU A 85 3.95 7.75 12.43
CA GLU A 85 2.59 8.04 12.91
C GLU A 85 2.16 9.51 12.68
N GLU A 86 3.09 10.41 12.35
CA GLU A 86 2.84 11.83 12.11
C GLU A 86 2.71 12.18 10.61
N MET A 87 2.66 11.19 9.73
CA MET A 87 2.54 11.42 8.29
C MET A 87 1.21 12.12 7.97
N LYS A 88 1.23 13.02 6.98
CA LYS A 88 -0.02 13.60 6.47
C LYS A 88 -0.69 12.62 5.52
N GLN A 89 -2.01 12.72 5.35
CA GLN A 89 -2.75 11.95 4.35
C GLN A 89 -2.09 12.01 2.98
N ARG A 90 -1.73 13.21 2.51
CA ARG A 90 -1.09 13.41 1.21
C ARG A 90 0.21 12.60 1.10
N THR A 91 1.02 12.57 2.14
CA THR A 91 2.26 11.79 2.18
C THR A 91 1.96 10.28 2.07
N GLY A 92 0.91 9.80 2.73
CA GLY A 92 0.46 8.42 2.59
C GLY A 92 -0.01 8.08 1.17
N ILE A 93 -0.75 8.98 0.53
CA ILE A 93 -1.20 8.82 -0.86
C ILE A 93 -0.01 8.81 -1.83
N ASP A 94 0.92 9.75 -1.67
CA ASP A 94 2.13 9.86 -2.50
C ASP A 94 2.98 8.60 -2.36
N LEU A 95 3.11 8.05 -1.16
CA LEU A 95 3.80 6.77 -0.92
C LEU A 95 3.11 5.59 -1.62
N ILE A 96 1.78 5.48 -1.53
CA ILE A 96 1.01 4.42 -2.21
C ILE A 96 1.26 4.49 -3.72
N ASN A 97 1.21 5.70 -4.30
CA ASN A 97 1.50 5.91 -5.72
C ASN A 97 2.94 5.48 -6.07
N TYR A 98 3.91 5.84 -5.23
CA TYR A 98 5.31 5.48 -5.45
C TYR A 98 5.54 3.96 -5.42
N ILE A 99 4.94 3.25 -4.45
CA ILE A 99 5.01 1.78 -4.39
C ILE A 99 4.41 1.16 -5.66
N ILE A 100 3.28 1.69 -6.13
CA ILE A 100 2.63 1.27 -7.38
C ILE A 100 3.53 1.49 -8.60
N GLU A 101 4.26 2.61 -8.65
CA GLU A 101 5.20 2.91 -9.73
C GLU A 101 6.35 1.90 -9.77
N ILE A 102 6.97 1.61 -8.61
CA ILE A 102 8.01 0.57 -8.49
C ILE A 102 7.51 -0.76 -9.06
N LEU A 103 6.32 -1.20 -8.66
CA LEU A 103 5.70 -2.45 -9.10
C LEU A 103 5.30 -2.46 -10.59
N SER A 104 5.14 -1.28 -11.20
CA SER A 104 4.78 -1.15 -12.62
C SER A 104 6.01 -1.11 -13.54
N GLU A 105 7.21 -0.93 -12.98
CA GLU A 105 8.48 -0.92 -13.69
C GLU A 105 9.23 -2.27 -13.63
N GLU A 106 8.74 -3.21 -12.81
CA GLU A 106 9.15 -4.62 -12.78
C GLU A 106 8.69 -5.40 -14.03
#